data_AF-A0A2X2IPQ9-F1
#
_entry.id   AF-A0A2X2IPQ9-F1
#
_cell.length_a   1.000
_cell.length_b   1.000
_cell.length_c   1.000
_cell.angle_alpha   90.00
_cell.angle_beta   90.00
_cell.angle_gamma   90.00
#
_symmetry.space_group_name_H-M   'P 1'
#
loop_
_entity.id
_entity.type
_entity.pdbx_description
1 polymer ?
#
loop_
_entity_poly.entity_id
_entity_poly.type
_entity_poly.pdbx_seq_one_letter_code
_entity_poly.pdbx_strand_id
1 'polypeptide(L)'
;MPAKGINPNQLKFVAPQLENLIYLSGSSFSPVHDIEVSGLRFMYTAPTFMKTSEPLLRSDWTIYRQGAVKIEGAENCIFRANDFIALGGNAIFVNNYNRGVKIEGNRIEQIGAGAINFVGDPAAVRSPEFRYEKFVPFDQMDTIEGPKTNNYPMDCEASDNLIHDIGLIEKQVAGIQVSMAESLRILHNTIYNVLEQVLM
;
A
#
# COMPACT_ATOMS: atom_id res chain seq x y z
N MET A 1 8.21 29.38 -2.16
CA MET A 1 8.78 30.54 -2.88
C MET A 1 10.15 30.13 -3.42
N PRO A 2 10.59 30.60 -4.60
CA PRO A 2 11.94 30.33 -5.08
C PRO A 2 12.98 30.76 -4.03
N ALA A 3 14.11 30.05 -3.97
CA ALA A 3 15.23 30.48 -3.15
C ALA A 3 15.70 31.89 -3.57
N LYS A 4 16.26 32.65 -2.62
CA LYS A 4 16.72 34.03 -2.86
C LYS A 4 17.68 34.07 -4.05
N GLY A 5 17.44 34.99 -4.99
CA GLY A 5 18.29 35.15 -6.18
C GLY A 5 17.90 34.27 -7.38
N ILE A 6 16.92 33.37 -7.24
CA ILE A 6 16.41 32.57 -8.36
C ILE A 6 15.22 33.28 -9.02
N ASN A 7 15.29 33.47 -10.34
CA ASN A 7 14.21 34.03 -11.13
C ASN A 7 13.08 32.98 -11.28
N PRO A 8 11.86 33.21 -10.75
CA PRO A 8 10.75 32.27 -10.87
C PRO A 8 10.38 31.96 -12.32
N ASN A 9 10.56 32.90 -13.24
CA ASN A 9 10.21 32.72 -14.66
C ASN A 9 11.15 31.76 -15.39
N GLN A 10 12.26 31.35 -14.77
CA GLN A 10 13.20 30.36 -15.30
C GLN A 10 12.99 28.96 -14.69
N LEU A 11 12.04 28.81 -13.76
CA LEU A 11 11.78 27.56 -13.07
C LEU A 11 10.64 26.77 -13.73
N LYS A 12 10.78 25.43 -13.70
CA LYS A 12 9.69 24.52 -14.00
C LYS A 12 8.94 24.18 -12.72
N PHE A 13 7.67 24.54 -12.66
CA PHE A 13 6.77 24.14 -11.58
C PHE A 13 5.96 22.93 -12.03
N VAL A 14 5.83 21.95 -11.14
CA VAL A 14 5.00 20.76 -11.35
C VAL A 14 3.99 20.71 -10.21
N ALA A 15 2.70 20.63 -10.56
CA ALA A 15 1.62 20.43 -9.61
C ALA A 15 0.98 19.07 -9.91
N PRO A 16 1.02 18.11 -8.98
CA PRO A 16 0.38 16.82 -9.19
C PRO A 16 -1.14 16.98 -9.25
N GLN A 17 -1.80 16.14 -10.06
CA GLN A 17 -3.27 16.16 -10.23
C GLN A 17 -3.88 14.78 -9.97
N LEU A 18 -3.19 13.71 -10.37
CA LEU A 18 -3.67 12.34 -10.22
C LEU A 18 -3.14 11.71 -8.93
N GLU A 19 -3.99 10.92 -8.26
CA GLU A 19 -3.62 10.13 -7.07
C GLU A 19 -3.13 8.72 -7.43
N ASN A 20 -3.36 8.31 -8.69
CA ASN A 20 -2.98 7.02 -9.25
C ASN A 20 -2.31 7.22 -10.62
N LEU A 21 -1.32 6.40 -10.92
CA LEU A 21 -0.64 6.36 -12.22
C LEU A 21 -0.92 5.05 -12.96
N ILE A 22 -0.94 3.93 -12.24
CA ILE A 22 -1.32 2.61 -12.76
C ILE A 22 -2.35 1.97 -11.85
N TYR A 23 -3.40 1.43 -12.46
CA TYR A 23 -4.38 0.58 -11.80
C TYR A 23 -4.51 -0.75 -12.54
N LEU A 24 -4.07 -1.84 -11.91
CA LEU A 24 -4.45 -3.18 -12.33
C LEU A 24 -5.79 -3.51 -11.67
N SER A 25 -6.82 -3.69 -12.49
CA SER A 25 -8.21 -3.85 -12.04
C SER A 25 -8.82 -5.10 -12.65
N GLY A 26 -8.90 -6.17 -11.86
CA GLY A 26 -9.60 -7.41 -12.16
C GLY A 26 -10.55 -7.81 -11.05
N SER A 27 -10.85 -9.10 -10.96
CA SER A 27 -11.60 -9.69 -9.83
C SER A 27 -11.15 -11.12 -9.57
N SER A 28 -11.58 -11.72 -8.47
CA SER A 28 -11.31 -13.14 -8.20
C SER A 28 -11.90 -14.11 -9.23
N PHE A 29 -12.87 -13.66 -10.05
CA PHE A 29 -13.50 -14.47 -11.09
C PHE A 29 -12.88 -14.24 -12.48
N SER A 30 -12.23 -13.10 -12.67
CA SER A 30 -11.60 -12.70 -13.92
C SER A 30 -10.39 -11.83 -13.58
N PRO A 31 -9.29 -12.46 -13.14
CA PRO A 31 -8.12 -11.72 -12.70
C PRO A 31 -7.37 -11.10 -13.87
N VAL A 32 -6.70 -9.98 -13.61
CA VAL A 32 -5.64 -9.48 -14.49
C VAL A 32 -4.38 -10.28 -14.16
N HIS A 33 -3.72 -10.87 -15.16
CA HIS A 33 -2.62 -11.78 -14.90
C HIS A 33 -1.42 -11.60 -15.82
N ASP A 34 -0.26 -12.09 -15.34
CA ASP A 34 1.00 -12.16 -16.07
C ASP A 34 1.49 -10.80 -16.62
N ILE A 35 1.29 -9.73 -15.83
CA ILE A 35 1.79 -8.39 -16.15
C ILE A 35 3.09 -8.12 -15.40
N GLU A 36 4.10 -7.66 -16.12
CA GLU A 36 5.33 -7.13 -15.54
C GLU A 36 5.44 -5.63 -15.79
N VAL A 37 5.76 -4.88 -14.72
CA VAL A 37 6.09 -3.46 -14.76
C VAL A 37 7.50 -3.28 -14.22
N SER A 38 8.43 -2.90 -15.10
CA SER A 38 9.85 -2.86 -14.74
C SER A 38 10.60 -1.66 -15.30
N GLY A 39 11.57 -1.16 -14.53
CA GLY A 39 12.49 -0.12 -14.98
C GLY A 39 11.84 1.26 -15.17
N LEU A 40 10.67 1.49 -14.57
CA LEU A 40 9.95 2.75 -14.66
C LEU A 40 10.21 3.64 -13.46
N ARG A 41 9.99 4.95 -13.66
CA ARG A 41 10.00 5.94 -12.59
C ARG A 41 8.61 6.56 -12.41
N PHE A 42 8.02 6.32 -11.26
CA PHE A 42 6.74 6.87 -10.82
C PHE A 42 6.99 8.11 -9.97
N MET A 43 6.46 9.26 -10.39
CA MET A 43 6.61 10.52 -9.67
C MET A 43 5.33 11.34 -9.66
N TYR A 44 5.20 12.19 -8.63
CA TYR A 44 4.22 13.26 -8.56
C TYR A 44 2.76 12.81 -8.61
N THR A 45 2.31 12.10 -7.57
CA THR A 45 0.88 11.94 -7.29
C THR A 45 0.38 12.99 -6.31
N ALA A 46 -0.92 13.32 -6.40
CA ALA A 46 -1.54 14.29 -5.52
C ALA A 46 -1.61 13.77 -4.08
N PRO A 47 -1.47 14.64 -3.06
CA PRO A 47 -1.57 14.21 -1.66
C PRO A 47 -2.93 13.60 -1.30
N THR A 48 -2.91 12.52 -0.52
CA THR A 48 -4.12 11.83 -0.03
C THR A 48 -4.46 12.14 1.43
N PHE A 49 -3.77 13.12 2.02
CA PHE A 49 -3.97 13.55 3.40
C PHE A 49 -5.46 13.82 3.73
N MET A 50 -5.91 13.36 4.90
CA MET A 50 -7.29 13.43 5.40
C MET A 50 -8.31 12.55 4.66
N LYS A 51 -7.88 11.67 3.73
CA LYS A 51 -8.77 10.69 3.08
C LYS A 51 -8.79 9.32 3.77
N THR A 52 -7.92 9.10 4.74
CA THR A 52 -7.84 7.85 5.52
C THR A 52 -9.04 7.73 6.46
N SER A 53 -10.06 7.00 6.03
CA SER A 53 -11.34 6.88 6.76
C SER A 53 -11.72 5.45 7.12
N GLU A 54 -11.15 4.45 6.44
CA GLU A 54 -11.45 3.05 6.70
C GLU A 54 -10.58 2.54 7.85
N PRO A 55 -11.16 2.03 8.95
CA PRO A 55 -10.38 1.56 10.08
C PRO A 55 -9.71 0.21 9.79
N LEU A 56 -8.53 0.01 10.36
CA LEU A 56 -7.84 -1.29 10.38
C LEU A 56 -8.21 -2.09 11.63
N LEU A 57 -8.00 -3.41 11.58
CA LEU A 57 -8.36 -4.31 12.67
C LEU A 57 -7.56 -3.97 13.95
N ARG A 58 -8.25 -3.97 15.08
CA ARG A 58 -7.70 -3.77 16.43
C ARG A 58 -6.67 -2.64 16.52
N SER A 59 -6.98 -1.50 15.89
CA SER A 59 -6.08 -0.36 15.77
C SER A 59 -6.84 0.97 15.77
N ASP A 60 -6.16 2.07 16.11
CA ASP A 60 -6.64 3.43 15.85
C ASP A 60 -6.22 3.95 14.46
N TRP A 61 -5.58 3.11 13.64
CA TRP A 61 -5.18 3.44 12.27
C TRP A 61 -6.36 3.37 11.32
N THR A 62 -6.41 4.35 10.42
CA THR A 62 -7.25 4.32 9.24
C THR A 62 -6.41 4.30 7.97
N ILE A 63 -6.98 3.76 6.91
CA ILE A 63 -6.34 3.64 5.61
C ILE A 63 -7.20 4.30 4.53
N TYR A 64 -6.54 4.77 3.48
CA TYR A 64 -7.16 5.13 2.21
C TYR A 64 -6.67 4.13 1.16
N ARG A 65 -7.58 3.33 0.59
CA ARG A 65 -7.27 2.24 -0.35
C ARG A 65 -6.85 2.75 -1.73
N GLN A 66 -5.71 3.41 -1.77
CA GLN A 66 -5.17 4.11 -2.91
C GLN A 66 -3.63 4.13 -2.86
N GLY A 67 -3.00 4.17 -4.03
CA GLY A 67 -1.55 4.38 -4.18
C GLY A 67 -1.21 4.83 -5.60
N ALA A 68 0.04 5.23 -5.85
CA ALA A 68 0.48 5.55 -7.21
C ALA A 68 0.35 4.35 -8.15
N VAL A 69 0.59 3.15 -7.62
CA VAL A 69 0.17 1.87 -8.20
C VAL A 69 -0.91 1.27 -7.30
N LYS A 70 -2.07 0.96 -7.88
CA LYS A 70 -3.13 0.20 -7.21
C LYS A 70 -3.30 -1.13 -7.94
N ILE A 71 -3.47 -2.21 -7.18
CA ILE A 71 -3.58 -3.57 -7.70
C ILE A 71 -4.77 -4.23 -7.00
N GLU A 72 -5.76 -4.65 -7.78
CA GLU A 72 -6.94 -5.35 -7.28
C GLU A 72 -7.34 -6.41 -8.28
N GLY A 73 -7.58 -7.64 -7.82
CA GLY A 73 -7.98 -8.74 -8.68
C GLY A 73 -6.86 -9.20 -9.61
N ALA A 74 -5.60 -9.25 -9.14
CA ALA A 74 -4.45 -9.61 -9.97
C ALA A 74 -3.79 -10.95 -9.59
N GLU A 75 -3.24 -11.65 -10.58
CA GLU A 75 -2.50 -12.91 -10.41
C GLU A 75 -1.16 -12.89 -11.13
N ASN A 76 -0.08 -13.32 -10.47
CA ASN A 76 1.27 -13.43 -11.07
C ASN A 76 1.80 -12.12 -11.68
N CYS A 77 1.42 -10.97 -11.13
CA CYS A 77 1.91 -9.67 -11.59
C CYS A 77 3.19 -9.25 -10.83
N ILE A 78 4.14 -8.66 -11.54
CA ILE A 78 5.46 -8.32 -11.01
C ILE A 78 5.74 -6.83 -11.19
N PHE A 79 6.15 -6.16 -10.11
CA PHE A 79 6.65 -4.80 -10.10
C PHE A 79 8.10 -4.84 -9.65
N ARG A 80 9.03 -4.68 -10.60
CA ARG A 80 10.46 -4.84 -10.30
C ARG A 80 11.38 -3.74 -10.81
N ALA A 81 12.43 -3.46 -10.05
CA ALA A 81 13.46 -2.50 -10.45
C ALA A 81 12.89 -1.12 -10.86
N ASN A 82 11.82 -0.67 -10.18
CA ASN A 82 11.22 0.64 -10.40
C ASN A 82 11.67 1.66 -9.35
N ASP A 83 11.59 2.94 -9.71
CA ASP A 83 11.75 4.08 -8.82
C ASP A 83 10.38 4.66 -8.48
N PHE A 84 10.00 4.70 -7.21
CA PHE A 84 8.84 5.43 -6.68
C PHE A 84 9.34 6.63 -5.88
N ILE A 85 9.18 7.85 -6.41
CA ILE A 85 9.83 9.05 -5.87
C ILE A 85 8.84 10.22 -5.81
N ALA A 86 8.80 10.95 -4.69
CA ALA A 86 8.02 12.18 -4.56
C ALA A 86 6.52 11.97 -4.87
N LEU A 87 5.93 10.98 -4.22
CA LEU A 87 4.51 10.63 -4.35
C LEU A 87 3.72 11.22 -3.19
N GLY A 88 2.53 11.77 -3.45
CA GLY A 88 1.74 12.46 -2.42
C GLY A 88 0.96 11.54 -1.48
N GLY A 89 0.69 10.30 -1.90
CA GLY A 89 -0.01 9.28 -1.11
C GLY A 89 0.84 8.01 -0.97
N ASN A 90 0.20 6.84 -0.93
CA ASN A 90 0.95 5.57 -0.87
C ASN A 90 1.68 5.28 -2.19
N ALA A 91 2.80 4.54 -2.14
CA ALA A 91 3.49 4.14 -3.37
C ALA A 91 2.76 2.98 -4.08
N ILE A 92 2.60 1.84 -3.41
CA ILE A 92 1.93 0.65 -3.95
C ILE A 92 0.85 0.16 -2.98
N PHE A 93 -0.35 -0.10 -3.51
CA PHE A 93 -1.48 -0.62 -2.75
C PHE A 93 -2.03 -1.89 -3.40
N VAL A 94 -1.82 -3.03 -2.73
CA VAL A 94 -2.36 -4.35 -3.08
C VAL A 94 -3.66 -4.55 -2.31
N ASN A 95 -4.76 -4.29 -3.02
CA ASN A 95 -6.10 -4.19 -2.48
C ASN A 95 -6.88 -5.49 -2.66
N ASN A 96 -7.53 -5.98 -1.59
CA ASN A 96 -8.47 -7.09 -1.67
C ASN A 96 -7.83 -8.34 -2.33
N TYR A 97 -8.57 -9.11 -3.12
CA TYR A 97 -8.07 -10.31 -3.80
C TYR A 97 -6.84 -10.03 -4.67
N ASN A 98 -5.72 -10.70 -4.38
CA ASN A 98 -4.55 -10.80 -5.26
C ASN A 98 -3.79 -12.11 -4.98
N ARG A 99 -3.18 -12.74 -5.99
CA ARG A 99 -2.36 -13.96 -5.83
C ARG A 99 -0.99 -13.80 -6.49
N GLY A 100 0.08 -14.14 -5.78
CA GLY A 100 1.41 -14.17 -6.38
C GLY A 100 1.92 -12.82 -6.91
N VAL A 101 1.40 -11.70 -6.39
CA VAL A 101 1.90 -10.36 -6.77
C VAL A 101 3.26 -10.15 -6.12
N LYS A 102 4.27 -9.78 -6.92
CA LYS A 102 5.63 -9.56 -6.45
C LYS A 102 6.03 -8.10 -6.59
N ILE A 103 6.54 -7.52 -5.51
CA ILE A 103 7.11 -6.18 -5.47
C ILE A 103 8.58 -6.34 -5.10
N GLU A 104 9.46 -6.43 -6.10
CA GLU A 104 10.84 -6.87 -5.92
C GLU A 104 11.89 -5.84 -6.40
N GLY A 105 12.91 -5.55 -5.61
CA GLY A 105 14.04 -4.74 -6.07
C GLY A 105 13.71 -3.28 -6.40
N ASN A 106 12.65 -2.70 -5.83
CA ASN A 106 12.26 -1.31 -6.10
C ASN A 106 12.93 -0.34 -5.13
N ARG A 107 13.16 0.90 -5.58
CA ARG A 107 13.51 2.03 -4.74
C ARG A 107 12.27 2.87 -4.46
N ILE A 108 11.95 3.08 -3.19
CA ILE A 108 10.76 3.80 -2.75
C ILE A 108 11.18 4.88 -1.76
N GLU A 109 11.13 6.15 -2.18
CA GLU A 109 11.59 7.27 -1.37
C GLU A 109 10.72 8.53 -1.51
N GLN A 110 10.74 9.38 -0.49
CA GLN A 110 10.02 10.66 -0.48
C GLN A 110 8.52 10.46 -0.71
N ILE A 111 7.90 9.62 0.12
CA ILE A 111 6.50 9.23 0.00
C ILE A 111 5.67 9.99 1.02
N GLY A 112 4.55 10.56 0.58
CA GLY A 112 3.62 11.32 1.41
C GLY A 112 2.92 10.44 2.45
N ALA A 113 2.60 9.19 2.09
CA ALA A 113 2.01 8.19 2.98
C ALA A 113 2.90 6.94 3.14
N GLY A 114 2.33 5.73 3.13
CA GLY A 114 3.04 4.45 3.26
C GLY A 114 3.65 3.95 1.95
N ALA A 115 4.61 3.03 2.05
CA ALA A 115 5.32 2.52 0.88
C ALA A 115 4.54 1.38 0.20
N ILE A 116 4.49 0.20 0.81
CA ILE A 116 3.80 -0.97 0.26
C ILE A 116 2.68 -1.37 1.22
N ASN A 117 1.45 -1.50 0.72
CA ASN A 117 0.30 -1.90 1.53
C ASN A 117 -0.34 -3.18 0.96
N PHE A 118 -0.43 -4.22 1.78
CA PHE A 118 -1.23 -5.42 1.53
C PHE A 118 -2.45 -5.39 2.44
N VAL A 119 -3.61 -5.03 1.91
CA VAL A 119 -4.83 -4.85 2.73
C VAL A 119 -6.01 -5.62 2.12
N GLY A 120 -6.45 -6.66 2.81
CA GLY A 120 -7.64 -7.43 2.42
C GLY A 120 -8.95 -6.83 2.89
N ASP A 121 -10.04 -7.51 2.57
CA ASP A 121 -11.40 -7.11 2.91
C ASP A 121 -11.75 -7.49 4.36
N PRO A 122 -12.23 -6.55 5.21
CA PRO A 122 -12.69 -6.90 6.55
C PRO A 122 -13.82 -7.94 6.58
N ALA A 123 -14.63 -8.02 5.52
CA ALA A 123 -15.65 -9.05 5.38
C ALA A 123 -15.07 -10.46 5.18
N ALA A 124 -13.78 -10.59 4.82
CA ALA A 124 -13.07 -11.87 4.79
C ALA A 124 -12.70 -12.37 6.19
N VAL A 125 -12.80 -11.53 7.23
CA VAL A 125 -12.40 -11.88 8.60
C VAL A 125 -13.57 -12.38 9.45
N ARG A 126 -13.29 -13.39 10.27
CA ARG A 126 -14.21 -13.94 11.28
C ARG A 126 -14.26 -12.97 12.46
N SER A 127 -15.47 -12.53 12.83
CA SER A 127 -15.68 -11.60 13.96
C SER A 127 -14.72 -10.39 14.00
N PRO A 128 -14.67 -9.55 12.92
CA PRO A 128 -13.73 -8.44 12.85
C PRO A 128 -14.06 -7.37 13.89
N GLU A 129 -13.03 -6.86 14.57
CA GLU A 129 -13.14 -5.70 15.45
C GLU A 129 -12.01 -4.72 15.17
N PHE A 130 -12.37 -3.44 15.15
CA PHE A 130 -11.49 -2.40 14.62
C PHE A 130 -10.85 -1.54 15.71
N ARG A 131 -11.56 -1.28 16.81
CA ARG A 131 -11.11 -0.34 17.84
C ARG A 131 -10.66 -1.09 19.08
N TYR A 132 -9.66 -0.57 19.80
CA TYR A 132 -9.12 -1.21 21.01
C TYR A 132 -10.17 -1.41 22.10
N GLU A 133 -11.13 -0.49 22.19
CA GLU A 133 -12.23 -0.51 23.16
C GLU A 133 -13.37 -1.47 22.79
N LYS A 134 -13.33 -2.08 21.60
CA LYS A 134 -14.35 -3.03 21.14
C LYS A 134 -13.84 -4.47 21.23
N PHE A 135 -14.76 -5.38 21.55
CA PHE A 135 -14.48 -6.80 21.60
C PHE A 135 -15.72 -7.61 21.22
N VAL A 136 -15.51 -8.81 20.68
CA VAL A 136 -16.58 -9.77 20.40
C VAL A 136 -16.76 -10.68 21.61
N PRO A 137 -17.96 -10.76 22.21
CA PRO A 137 -18.26 -11.72 23.26
C PRO A 137 -17.97 -13.16 22.82
N PHE A 138 -17.51 -13.99 23.76
CA PHE A 138 -17.05 -15.35 23.44
C PHE A 138 -18.15 -16.22 22.81
N ASP A 139 -19.38 -16.09 23.29
CA ASP A 139 -20.57 -16.81 22.80
C ASP A 139 -21.04 -16.33 21.41
N GLN A 140 -20.54 -15.19 20.92
CA GLN A 140 -20.83 -14.62 19.61
C GLN A 140 -19.66 -14.75 18.63
N MET A 141 -18.56 -15.36 19.05
CA MET A 141 -17.36 -15.51 18.23
C MET A 141 -17.57 -16.59 17.16
N ASP A 142 -17.32 -16.24 15.90
CA ASP A 142 -17.28 -17.21 14.80
C ASP A 142 -15.98 -18.00 14.90
N THR A 143 -16.08 -19.26 15.34
CA THR A 143 -14.94 -20.15 15.62
C THR A 143 -14.55 -21.03 14.42
N ILE A 144 -15.18 -20.83 13.26
CA ILE A 144 -14.81 -21.57 12.05
C ILE A 144 -13.38 -21.19 11.65
N GLU A 145 -12.56 -22.22 11.41
CA GLU A 145 -11.17 -22.04 10.99
C GLU A 145 -11.09 -21.39 9.60
N GLY A 146 -10.14 -20.48 9.45
CA GLY A 146 -9.87 -19.79 8.20
C GLY A 146 -10.81 -18.62 7.87
N PRO A 147 -10.54 -17.92 6.75
CA PRO A 147 -11.29 -16.74 6.36
C PRO A 147 -12.72 -17.05 5.91
N LYS A 148 -13.57 -16.01 5.84
CA LYS A 148 -14.95 -16.07 5.31
C LYS A 148 -15.01 -16.15 3.79
N THR A 149 -14.10 -15.46 3.13
CA THR A 149 -14.02 -15.36 1.67
C THR A 149 -12.55 -15.32 1.28
N ASN A 150 -12.24 -15.46 -0.01
CA ASN A 150 -10.87 -15.37 -0.51
C ASN A 150 -10.43 -13.92 -0.81
N ASN A 151 -11.21 -12.91 -0.41
CA ASN A 151 -11.04 -11.51 -0.83
C ASN A 151 -9.92 -10.76 -0.08
N TYR A 152 -8.71 -11.28 -0.16
CA TYR A 152 -7.52 -10.74 0.50
C TYR A 152 -6.25 -11.07 -0.31
N PRO A 153 -5.14 -10.33 -0.11
CA PRO A 153 -3.86 -10.67 -0.73
C PRO A 153 -3.29 -11.96 -0.14
N MET A 154 -2.88 -12.88 -1.00
CA MET A 154 -2.33 -14.18 -0.60
C MET A 154 -1.17 -14.58 -1.50
N ASP A 155 -0.15 -15.21 -0.92
CA ASP A 155 1.07 -15.64 -1.63
C ASP A 155 1.79 -14.50 -2.36
N CYS A 156 1.58 -13.25 -1.91
CA CYS A 156 2.25 -12.08 -2.44
C CYS A 156 3.62 -11.87 -1.77
N GLU A 157 4.46 -11.07 -2.39
CA GLU A 157 5.83 -10.84 -1.95
C GLU A 157 6.22 -9.38 -2.02
N ALA A 158 6.96 -8.94 -1.00
CA ALA A 158 7.77 -7.72 -1.03
C ALA A 158 9.20 -8.10 -0.68
N SER A 159 10.10 -8.04 -1.66
CA SER A 159 11.49 -8.47 -1.51
C SER A 159 12.50 -7.49 -2.06
N ASP A 160 13.68 -7.42 -1.45
CA ASP A 160 14.81 -6.62 -1.93
C ASP A 160 14.51 -5.13 -2.21
N ASN A 161 13.48 -4.56 -1.57
CA ASN A 161 13.15 -3.14 -1.77
C ASN A 161 13.98 -2.25 -0.85
N LEU A 162 14.36 -1.08 -1.37
CA LEU A 162 14.97 0.01 -0.61
C LEU A 162 13.91 1.06 -0.31
N ILE A 163 13.52 1.19 0.97
CA ILE A 163 12.42 2.05 1.40
C ILE A 163 12.93 3.06 2.43
N HIS A 164 12.80 4.36 2.16
CA HIS A 164 13.16 5.39 3.13
C HIS A 164 12.44 6.72 2.90
N ASP A 165 12.47 7.60 3.90
CA ASP A 165 11.86 8.95 3.82
C ASP A 165 10.39 8.91 3.37
N ILE A 166 9.58 8.10 4.07
CA ILE A 166 8.13 7.99 3.85
C ILE A 166 7.36 8.70 4.98
N GLY A 167 6.05 8.87 4.83
CA GLY A 167 5.23 9.56 5.83
C GLY A 167 5.50 11.06 5.89
N LEU A 168 5.86 11.66 4.76
CA LEU A 168 6.17 13.09 4.70
C LEU A 168 4.93 13.98 4.91
N ILE A 169 3.72 13.42 4.77
CA ILE A 169 2.45 14.12 4.92
C ILE A 169 1.55 13.40 5.93
N GLU A 170 1.36 12.08 5.77
CA GLU A 170 0.54 11.25 6.64
C GLU A 170 1.39 10.61 7.76
N LYS A 171 0.81 10.43 8.95
CA LYS A 171 1.54 9.97 10.15
C LYS A 171 1.36 8.49 10.49
N GLN A 172 0.21 7.92 10.15
CA GLN A 172 -0.10 6.49 10.37
C GLN A 172 0.31 5.71 9.12
N VAL A 173 1.61 5.50 8.98
CA VAL A 173 2.20 4.89 7.78
C VAL A 173 3.28 3.87 8.14
N ALA A 174 3.50 2.90 7.27
CA ALA A 174 4.58 1.92 7.40
C ALA A 174 5.37 1.76 6.10
N GLY A 175 6.61 1.28 6.21
CA GLY A 175 7.39 0.82 5.06
C GLY A 175 6.65 -0.30 4.33
N ILE A 176 6.23 -1.32 5.08
CA ILE A 176 5.35 -2.38 4.59
C ILE A 176 4.20 -2.58 5.58
N GLN A 177 2.97 -2.32 5.13
CA GLN A 177 1.74 -2.54 5.88
C GLN A 177 1.12 -3.88 5.45
N VAL A 178 0.80 -4.71 6.42
CA VAL A 178 0.03 -5.93 6.25
C VAL A 178 -1.24 -5.80 7.08
N SER A 179 -2.40 -6.07 6.49
CA SER A 179 -3.64 -6.21 7.22
C SER A 179 -4.59 -7.11 6.46
N MET A 180 -5.14 -8.12 7.12
CA MET A 180 -6.09 -9.06 6.50
C MET A 180 -5.48 -9.69 5.23
N ALA A 181 -4.33 -10.33 5.36
CA ALA A 181 -3.60 -10.98 4.27
C ALA A 181 -2.96 -12.27 4.78
N GLU A 182 -2.59 -13.17 3.86
CA GLU A 182 -2.11 -14.52 4.21
C GLU A 182 -0.86 -14.90 3.40
N SER A 183 0.02 -15.72 3.98
CA SER A 183 1.17 -16.32 3.29
C SER A 183 2.07 -15.31 2.55
N LEU A 184 2.18 -14.09 3.08
CA LEU A 184 3.04 -13.06 2.50
C LEU A 184 4.52 -13.40 2.72
N ARG A 185 5.34 -13.13 1.72
CA ARG A 185 6.80 -13.22 1.82
C ARG A 185 7.39 -11.82 1.87
N ILE A 186 7.83 -11.39 3.05
CA ILE A 186 8.46 -10.09 3.26
C ILE A 186 9.91 -10.34 3.69
N LEU A 187 10.86 -10.14 2.78
CA LEU A 187 12.25 -10.56 2.99
C LEU A 187 13.26 -9.62 2.32
N HIS A 188 14.42 -9.45 2.95
CA HIS A 188 15.55 -8.69 2.39
C HIS A 188 15.26 -7.22 2.01
N ASN A 189 14.20 -6.62 2.56
CA ASN A 189 13.95 -5.20 2.41
C ASN A 189 14.85 -4.38 3.34
N THR A 190 15.36 -3.26 2.83
CA THR A 190 16.09 -2.26 3.63
C THR A 190 15.15 -1.10 3.90
N ILE A 191 14.75 -0.91 5.17
CA ILE A 191 13.79 0.13 5.58
C ILE A 191 14.41 1.02 6.66
N TYR A 192 14.56 2.31 6.39
CA TYR A 192 15.15 3.28 7.35
C TYR A 192 14.59 4.68 7.15
N ASN A 193 14.79 5.59 8.12
CA ASN A 193 14.21 6.94 8.10
C ASN A 193 12.70 6.94 7.86
N VAL A 194 12.00 6.05 8.57
CA VAL A 194 10.54 5.93 8.53
C VAL A 194 10.00 6.02 9.96
N LEU A 195 8.74 6.39 10.11
CA LEU A 195 8.06 6.37 11.42
C LEU A 195 7.86 4.93 11.92
N GLU A 196 7.37 4.05 11.05
CA GLU A 196 7.15 2.63 11.34
C GLU A 196 7.71 1.76 10.20
N GLN A 197 8.45 0.69 10.50
CA GLN A 197 9.13 -0.12 9.48
C GLN A 197 8.19 -1.14 8.83
N VAL A 198 7.61 -2.03 9.64
CA VAL A 198 6.63 -3.03 9.21
C VAL A 198 5.51 -3.06 10.23
N LEU A 199 4.26 -2.98 9.77
CA LEU A 199 3.07 -3.10 10.61
C LEU A 199 2.25 -4.30 10.15
N MET A 200 1.88 -5.18 11.08
CA MET A 200 1.06 -6.37 10.87
C MET A 200 -0.16 -6.36 11.77
#